data_AF-A0A7S1TS18-F1
#
_entry.id   AF-A0A7S1TS18-F1
#
_cell.length_a   1.000
_cell.length_b   1.000
_cell.length_c   1.000
_cell.angle_alpha   90.00
_cell.angle_beta   90.00
_cell.angle_gamma   90.00
#
_symmetry.space_group_name_H-M   'P 1'
#
loop_
_entity.id
_entity.type
_entity.pdbx_description
1 polymer ?
#
loop_
_entity_poly.entity_id
_entity_poly.type
_entity_poly.pdbx_seq_one_letter_code
_entity_poly.pdbx_strand_id
1 'polypeptide(L)'
;AMHRRGTACAPWLTRSPHLGATRRNVARGQVMRSLCASKELRYPTMEDAVSMPREVFEYPPDVLLQMAENGDWDACKERVLREIMVVDEVSWDEAQETFNTINKANASGMFLAAMPYRIGVATALVCGFGSFPMVFDLHTALYFNELYVTTEVPPPEDLETWLEVGSWTWNWMEPPLGQLSFVLLCLQYSRAQMDNMNIKPYTQWLKDSRAHRLANNFPQYNSKIIEDFARADFLLDRD
;
A
#
# COMPACT_ATOMS: atom_id res chain seq x y z
N ALA A 1 30.67 39.95 -47.89
CA ALA A 1 30.85 40.07 -46.43
C ALA A 1 29.51 39.74 -45.76
N MET A 2 29.12 38.50 -45.48
CA MET A 2 29.66 37.51 -44.52
C MET A 2 29.75 38.01 -43.07
N HIS A 3 28.67 37.83 -42.31
CA HIS A 3 28.76 37.43 -40.89
C HIS A 3 27.40 36.87 -40.38
N ARG A 4 27.24 35.55 -40.46
CA ARG A 4 26.25 34.79 -39.66
C ARG A 4 26.94 34.38 -38.37
N ARG A 5 26.42 34.79 -37.21
CA ARG A 5 26.83 34.26 -35.90
C ARG A 5 25.94 33.07 -35.57
N GLY A 6 26.54 31.89 -35.53
CA GLY A 6 25.95 30.69 -34.95
C GLY A 6 26.11 30.69 -33.43
N THR A 7 25.04 30.40 -32.73
CA THR A 7 25.06 30.04 -31.30
C THR A 7 25.06 28.52 -31.18
N ALA A 8 26.02 28.04 -30.42
CA ALA A 8 26.40 26.65 -30.28
C ALA A 8 25.39 25.83 -29.47
N CYS A 9 25.00 24.67 -30.00
CA CYS A 9 24.51 23.56 -29.19
C CYS A 9 25.69 22.99 -28.40
N ALA A 10 25.57 22.94 -27.07
CA ALA A 10 26.50 22.24 -26.20
C ALA A 10 26.12 20.75 -26.10
N PRO A 11 27.00 19.80 -26.43
CA PRO A 11 26.79 18.39 -26.16
C PRO A 11 27.45 18.02 -24.81
N TRP A 12 26.64 17.83 -23.77
CA TRP A 12 27.11 17.20 -22.53
C TRP A 12 27.22 15.69 -22.74
N LEU A 13 28.36 15.26 -23.31
CA LEU A 13 28.84 13.89 -23.34
C LEU A 13 30.00 13.77 -22.34
N THR A 14 29.70 13.47 -21.07
CA THR A 14 30.68 12.93 -20.14
C THR A 14 30.53 11.42 -20.08
N ARG A 15 31.41 10.76 -20.83
CA ARG A 15 31.79 9.35 -20.67
C ARG A 15 32.27 9.12 -19.23
N SER A 16 31.79 8.05 -18.60
CA SER A 16 32.60 7.28 -17.64
C SER A 16 32.70 5.82 -18.12
N PRO A 17 33.92 5.29 -18.30
CA PRO A 17 34.17 3.94 -18.79
C PRO A 17 34.42 3.01 -17.61
N HIS A 18 33.63 1.95 -17.42
CA HIS A 18 34.08 0.70 -16.79
C HIS A 18 33.10 -0.44 -17.13
N LEU A 19 33.09 -0.82 -18.41
CA LEU A 19 32.57 -2.12 -18.84
C LEU A 19 33.63 -3.18 -18.54
N GLY A 20 33.59 -3.71 -17.32
CA GLY A 20 34.18 -5.01 -17.00
C GLY A 20 33.38 -6.10 -17.69
N ALA A 21 33.74 -6.41 -18.95
CA ALA A 21 33.20 -7.52 -19.70
C ALA A 21 33.70 -8.85 -19.08
N THR A 22 33.00 -9.32 -18.05
CA THR A 22 33.23 -10.63 -17.46
C THR A 22 32.84 -11.71 -18.48
N ARG A 23 33.85 -12.35 -19.08
CA ARG A 23 33.75 -13.60 -19.85
C ARG A 23 33.15 -14.72 -18.99
N ARG A 24 31.83 -14.82 -18.92
CA ARG A 24 31.09 -16.02 -18.45
C ARG A 24 29.73 -16.10 -19.13
N ASN A 25 29.69 -16.33 -20.44
CA ASN A 25 28.41 -16.60 -21.13
C ASN A 25 28.62 -17.41 -22.42
N VAL A 26 29.20 -18.61 -22.32
CA VAL A 26 29.21 -19.58 -23.44
C VAL A 26 28.57 -20.93 -23.08
N ALA A 27 28.31 -21.21 -21.80
CA ALA A 27 27.71 -22.49 -21.37
C ALA A 27 26.20 -22.43 -21.06
N ARG A 28 25.49 -21.35 -21.44
CA ARG A 28 24.04 -21.20 -21.18
C ARG A 28 23.14 -21.46 -22.40
N GLY A 29 23.73 -21.76 -23.56
CA GLY A 29 22.98 -21.96 -24.81
C GLY A 29 22.40 -23.36 -25.03
N GLN A 30 22.73 -24.35 -24.18
CA GLN A 30 22.41 -25.76 -24.46
C GLN A 30 21.39 -26.39 -23.48
N VAL A 31 21.07 -25.74 -22.36
CA VAL A 31 20.09 -26.28 -21.38
C VAL A 31 18.65 -25.86 -21.73
N MET A 32 18.45 -24.84 -22.57
CA MET A 32 17.12 -24.32 -22.87
C MET A 32 16.39 -25.06 -24.01
N ARG A 33 17.00 -26.07 -24.64
CA ARG A 33 16.34 -26.90 -25.67
C ARG A 33 15.69 -28.18 -25.14
N SER A 34 15.82 -28.48 -23.84
CA SER A 34 15.33 -29.75 -23.27
C SER A 34 13.93 -29.68 -22.63
N LEU A 35 13.29 -28.51 -22.56
CA LEU A 35 12.00 -28.35 -21.87
C LEU A 35 10.80 -28.17 -22.79
N CYS A 36 11.00 -28.12 -24.12
CA CYS A 36 9.91 -28.20 -25.09
C CYS A 36 9.63 -29.65 -25.50
N ALA A 37 9.72 -30.61 -24.56
CA ALA A 37 9.01 -31.86 -24.74
C ALA A 37 7.53 -31.50 -24.72
N SER A 38 6.88 -31.57 -25.88
CA SER A 38 5.45 -31.35 -26.04
C SER A 38 4.69 -32.27 -25.10
N LYS A 39 4.33 -31.78 -23.91
CA LYS A 39 3.29 -32.41 -23.09
C LYS A 39 2.05 -32.41 -23.98
N GLU A 40 1.65 -33.59 -24.43
CA GLU A 40 0.38 -33.77 -25.11
C GLU A 40 -0.71 -33.11 -24.24
N LEU A 41 -1.49 -32.23 -24.86
CA LEU A 41 -2.59 -31.54 -24.19
C LEU A 41 -3.64 -32.59 -23.80
N ARG A 42 -3.53 -33.12 -22.58
CA ARG A 42 -4.52 -34.02 -22.00
C ARG A 42 -5.60 -33.18 -21.32
N TYR A 43 -6.83 -33.28 -21.81
CA TYR A 43 -7.99 -32.70 -21.13
C TYR A 43 -8.31 -33.53 -19.87
N PRO A 44 -8.71 -32.88 -18.75
CA PRO A 44 -9.15 -33.59 -17.56
C PRO A 44 -10.36 -34.47 -17.87
N THR A 45 -10.39 -35.69 -17.35
CA THR A 45 -11.56 -36.56 -17.46
C THR A 45 -12.60 -36.21 -16.39
N MET A 46 -13.85 -36.67 -16.57
CA MET A 46 -14.90 -36.48 -15.56
C MET A 46 -14.56 -37.14 -14.22
N GLU A 47 -13.88 -38.30 -14.26
CA GLU A 47 -13.41 -38.99 -13.07
C GLU A 47 -12.34 -38.17 -12.33
N ASP A 48 -11.37 -37.61 -13.07
CA ASP A 48 -10.37 -36.71 -12.50
C ASP A 48 -11.06 -35.54 -11.79
N ALA A 49 -12.05 -34.91 -12.44
CA ALA A 49 -12.75 -33.76 -11.88
C ALA A 49 -13.62 -34.07 -10.65
N VAL A 50 -14.16 -35.28 -10.55
CA VAL A 50 -14.88 -35.74 -9.34
C VAL A 50 -13.92 -36.01 -8.20
N SER A 51 -12.71 -36.51 -8.49
CA SER A 51 -11.67 -36.77 -7.48
C SER A 51 -10.92 -35.52 -7.02
N MET A 52 -11.11 -34.39 -7.70
CA MET A 52 -10.45 -33.15 -7.32
C MET A 52 -11.02 -32.64 -5.98
N PRO A 53 -10.15 -32.32 -5.01
CA PRO A 53 -10.57 -31.66 -3.78
C PRO A 53 -11.27 -30.34 -4.12
N ARG A 54 -12.43 -30.13 -3.52
CA ARG A 54 -13.26 -28.94 -3.74
C ARG A 54 -13.04 -27.90 -2.67
N GLU A 55 -12.82 -28.37 -1.45
CA GLU A 55 -12.63 -27.52 -0.28
C GLU A 55 -11.19 -27.58 0.21
N VAL A 56 -10.73 -26.51 0.85
CA VAL A 56 -9.30 -26.37 1.21
C VAL A 56 -8.87 -27.42 2.24
N PHE A 57 -9.77 -27.83 3.13
CA PHE A 57 -9.50 -28.88 4.12
C PHE A 57 -9.31 -30.27 3.50
N GLU A 58 -9.73 -30.49 2.24
CA GLU A 58 -9.54 -31.76 1.53
C GLU A 58 -8.13 -31.89 0.92
N TYR A 59 -7.38 -30.79 0.80
CA TYR A 59 -6.05 -30.83 0.19
C TYR A 59 -5.05 -31.64 1.03
N PRO A 60 -4.15 -32.38 0.37
CA PRO A 60 -3.05 -33.06 1.05
C PRO A 60 -2.06 -32.03 1.63
N PRO A 61 -1.32 -32.39 2.70
CA PRO A 61 -0.44 -31.46 3.42
C PRO A 61 0.60 -30.74 2.54
N ASP A 62 1.18 -31.45 1.56
CA ASP A 62 2.22 -30.90 0.67
C ASP A 62 1.67 -29.77 -0.23
N VAL A 63 0.43 -29.91 -0.70
CA VAL A 63 -0.23 -28.90 -1.53
C VAL A 63 -0.58 -27.67 -0.70
N LEU A 64 -1.08 -27.87 0.53
CA LEU A 64 -1.35 -26.76 1.45
C LEU A 64 -0.09 -25.99 1.81
N LEU A 65 1.04 -26.68 2.01
CA LEU A 65 2.32 -26.02 2.25
C LEU A 65 2.72 -25.15 1.06
N GLN A 66 2.63 -25.69 -0.16
CA GLN A 66 2.97 -24.94 -1.37
C GLN A 66 2.04 -23.72 -1.59
N MET A 67 0.73 -23.88 -1.35
CA MET A 67 -0.24 -22.78 -1.45
C MET A 67 0.04 -21.71 -0.40
N ALA A 68 0.34 -22.11 0.84
CA ALA A 68 0.72 -21.19 1.91
C ALA A 68 2.03 -20.44 1.59
N GLU A 69 3.02 -21.10 1.00
CA GLU A 69 4.26 -20.45 0.53
C GLU A 69 3.99 -19.40 -0.56
N ASN A 70 2.96 -19.61 -1.38
CA ASN A 70 2.49 -18.63 -2.36
C ASN A 70 1.64 -17.51 -1.74
N GLY A 71 1.40 -17.54 -0.42
CA GLY A 71 0.63 -16.54 0.31
C GLY A 71 -0.89 -16.74 0.23
N ASP A 72 -1.36 -17.93 -0.12
CA ASP A 72 -2.79 -18.25 -0.08
C ASP A 72 -3.30 -18.26 1.38
N TRP A 73 -4.27 -17.40 1.65
CA TRP A 73 -4.79 -17.19 3.00
C TRP A 73 -5.57 -18.39 3.52
N ASP A 74 -6.39 -19.03 2.69
CA ASP A 74 -7.21 -20.17 3.11
C ASP A 74 -6.32 -21.37 3.44
N ALA A 75 -5.25 -21.58 2.65
CA ALA A 75 -4.26 -22.61 2.93
C ALA A 75 -3.49 -22.34 4.24
N CYS A 76 -3.10 -21.09 4.50
CA CYS A 76 -2.48 -20.70 5.76
C CYS A 76 -3.43 -20.90 6.96
N LYS A 77 -4.71 -20.54 6.82
CA LYS A 77 -5.74 -20.77 7.83
C LYS A 77 -5.88 -22.26 8.14
N GLU A 78 -6.00 -23.11 7.12
CA GLU A 78 -6.15 -24.56 7.30
C GLU A 78 -4.92 -25.18 7.97
N ARG A 79 -3.70 -24.72 7.64
CA ARG A 79 -2.48 -25.15 8.32
C ARG A 79 -2.49 -24.82 9.82
N VAL A 80 -2.98 -23.64 10.21
CA VAL A 80 -3.14 -23.29 11.62
C VAL A 80 -4.20 -24.16 12.30
N LEU A 81 -5.32 -24.42 11.64
CA LEU A 81 -6.37 -25.30 12.19
C LEU A 81 -5.84 -26.71 12.46
N ARG A 82 -5.11 -27.31 11.51
CA ARG A 82 -4.50 -28.63 11.69
C ARG A 82 -3.47 -28.66 12.80
N GLU A 83 -2.70 -27.59 12.98
CA GLU A 83 -1.77 -27.45 14.11
C GLU A 83 -2.51 -27.40 15.45
N ILE A 84 -3.59 -26.63 15.55
CA ILE A 84 -4.44 -26.58 16.75
C ILE A 84 -5.01 -27.96 17.08
N MET A 85 -5.54 -28.68 16.09
CA MET A 85 -6.07 -30.04 16.29
C MET A 85 -5.03 -31.01 16.82
N VAL A 86 -3.79 -30.95 16.32
CA VAL A 86 -2.69 -31.83 16.76
C VAL A 86 -2.20 -31.48 18.15
N VAL A 87 -2.07 -30.19 18.47
CA VAL A 87 -1.53 -29.73 19.77
C VAL A 87 -2.56 -29.84 20.89
N ASP A 88 -3.82 -29.48 20.62
CA ASP A 88 -4.88 -29.45 21.63
C ASP A 88 -5.70 -30.76 21.67
N GLU A 89 -5.45 -31.71 20.75
CA GLU A 89 -6.18 -32.99 20.60
C GLU A 89 -7.71 -32.82 20.46
N VAL A 90 -8.14 -31.75 19.77
CA VAL A 90 -9.55 -31.39 19.60
C VAL A 90 -10.10 -31.71 18.21
N SER A 91 -11.43 -31.72 18.10
CA SER A 91 -12.11 -31.82 16.80
C SER A 91 -11.90 -30.56 15.94
N TRP A 92 -12.14 -30.67 14.63
CA TRP A 92 -12.00 -29.54 13.71
C TRP A 92 -12.93 -28.37 14.06
N ASP A 93 -14.16 -28.67 14.48
CA ASP A 93 -15.15 -27.65 14.87
C ASP A 93 -14.68 -26.85 16.10
N GLU A 94 -14.10 -27.53 17.10
CA GLU A 94 -13.52 -26.90 18.29
C GLU A 94 -12.26 -26.09 17.94
N ALA A 95 -11.40 -26.62 17.05
CA ALA A 95 -10.22 -25.90 16.56
C ALA A 95 -10.59 -24.58 15.86
N GLN A 96 -11.75 -24.54 15.18
CA GLN A 96 -12.26 -23.35 14.51
C GLN A 96 -12.61 -22.23 15.50
N GLU A 97 -13.07 -22.55 16.71
CA GLU A 97 -13.32 -21.57 17.78
C GLU A 97 -12.03 -20.96 18.32
N THR A 98 -11.01 -21.79 18.56
CA THR A 98 -9.67 -21.34 18.95
C THR A 98 -9.05 -20.47 17.86
N PHE A 99 -9.15 -20.89 16.61
CA PHE A 99 -8.69 -20.09 15.46
C PHE A 99 -9.40 -18.74 15.39
N ASN A 100 -10.71 -18.67 15.63
CA ASN A 100 -11.44 -17.40 15.63
C ASN A 100 -10.93 -16.45 16.71
N THR A 101 -10.51 -16.99 17.86
CA THR A 101 -9.86 -16.22 18.92
C THR A 101 -8.49 -15.69 18.49
N ILE A 102 -7.66 -16.53 17.85
CA ILE A 102 -6.38 -16.13 17.25
C ILE A 102 -6.59 -15.05 16.19
N ASN A 103 -7.58 -15.22 15.31
CA ASN A 103 -7.90 -14.28 14.23
C ASN A 103 -8.37 -12.92 14.78
N LYS A 104 -9.24 -12.92 15.80
CA LYS A 104 -9.64 -11.68 16.50
C LYS A 104 -8.45 -11.00 17.17
N ALA A 105 -7.56 -11.76 17.80
CA ALA A 105 -6.33 -11.23 18.38
C ALA A 105 -5.40 -10.63 17.30
N ASN A 106 -5.31 -11.26 16.12
CA ASN A 106 -4.55 -10.79 14.97
C ASN A 106 -5.09 -9.45 14.44
N ALA A 107 -6.41 -9.30 14.39
CA ALA A 107 -7.08 -8.06 13.98
C ALA A 107 -6.96 -6.94 15.04
N SER A 108 -6.86 -7.28 16.33
CA SER A 108 -6.80 -6.29 17.40
C SER A 108 -5.50 -5.46 17.36
N GLY A 109 -5.60 -4.14 17.50
CA GLY A 109 -4.47 -3.19 17.46
C GLY A 109 -4.07 -2.69 16.07
N MET A 110 -4.71 -3.20 15.02
CA MET A 110 -4.47 -2.76 13.64
C MET A 110 -4.94 -1.36 13.34
N PHE A 111 -6.10 -1.01 13.91
CA PHE A 111 -6.63 0.33 13.85
C PHE A 111 -5.62 1.36 14.36
N LEU A 112 -4.92 1.04 15.47
CA LEU A 112 -3.90 1.89 16.05
C LEU A 112 -2.66 2.00 15.15
N ALA A 113 -2.24 0.89 14.52
CA ALA A 113 -1.12 0.91 13.58
C ALA A 113 -1.41 1.71 12.29
N ALA A 114 -2.66 1.70 11.81
CA ALA A 114 -3.09 2.47 10.65
C ALA A 114 -3.40 3.95 10.97
N MET A 115 -3.44 4.32 12.25
CA MET A 115 -3.91 5.62 12.72
C MET A 115 -3.08 6.81 12.18
N PRO A 116 -1.73 6.78 12.16
CA PRO A 116 -0.94 7.89 11.62
C PRO A 116 -1.25 8.21 10.15
N TYR A 117 -1.56 7.20 9.36
CA TYR A 117 -1.92 7.37 7.94
C TYR A 117 -3.30 7.98 7.78
N ARG A 118 -4.27 7.52 8.59
CA ARG A 118 -5.61 8.12 8.61
C ARG A 118 -5.54 9.58 9.02
N ILE A 119 -4.69 9.92 10.00
CA ILE A 119 -4.41 11.31 10.35
C ILE A 119 -3.79 12.06 9.16
N GLY A 120 -2.75 11.51 8.52
CA GLY A 120 -2.08 12.17 7.39
C GLY A 120 -3.04 12.49 6.24
N VAL A 121 -3.86 11.51 5.84
CA VAL A 121 -4.87 11.67 4.78
C VAL A 121 -5.97 12.64 5.22
N ALA A 122 -6.50 12.49 6.45
CA ALA A 122 -7.54 13.38 6.95
C ALA A 122 -7.04 14.83 7.05
N THR A 123 -5.84 15.06 7.57
CA THR A 123 -5.22 16.38 7.64
C THR A 123 -5.03 16.96 6.25
N ALA A 124 -4.51 16.20 5.29
CA ALA A 124 -4.33 16.68 3.93
C ALA A 124 -5.65 17.06 3.24
N LEU A 125 -6.72 16.26 3.44
CA LEU A 125 -8.05 16.58 2.92
C LEU A 125 -8.65 17.80 3.62
N VAL A 126 -8.55 17.89 4.95
CA VAL A 126 -9.06 19.04 5.73
C VAL A 126 -8.31 20.32 5.35
N CYS A 127 -7.00 20.29 5.18
CA CYS A 127 -6.22 21.45 4.73
C CYS A 127 -6.56 21.82 3.27
N GLY A 128 -6.64 20.82 2.38
CA GLY A 128 -6.98 21.04 0.97
C GLY A 128 -8.37 21.66 0.79
N PHE A 129 -9.40 21.10 1.42
CA PHE A 129 -10.76 21.64 1.31
C PHE A 129 -10.99 22.87 2.21
N GLY A 130 -10.38 22.91 3.39
CA GLY A 130 -10.51 24.02 4.35
C GLY A 130 -9.84 25.32 3.90
N SER A 131 -8.94 25.26 2.92
CA SER A 131 -8.36 26.46 2.32
C SER A 131 -9.33 27.19 1.38
N PHE A 132 -10.40 26.56 0.88
CA PHE A 132 -11.41 27.25 0.06
C PHE A 132 -12.21 28.31 0.84
N PRO A 133 -12.84 27.98 2.00
CA PRO A 133 -13.48 29.00 2.83
C PRO A 133 -12.52 30.12 3.23
N MET A 134 -11.26 29.80 3.55
CA MET A 134 -10.28 30.81 3.95
C MET A 134 -10.00 31.88 2.87
N VAL A 135 -10.20 31.55 1.60
CA VAL A 135 -9.97 32.45 0.45
C VAL A 135 -11.25 33.14 -0.01
N PHE A 136 -12.37 32.41 -0.01
CA PHE A 136 -13.62 32.87 -0.66
C PHE A 136 -14.73 33.29 0.32
N ASP A 137 -14.60 33.00 1.62
CA ASP A 137 -15.56 33.43 2.65
C ASP A 137 -15.00 34.65 3.41
N LEU A 138 -15.75 35.75 3.38
CA LEU A 138 -15.33 37.03 3.97
C LEU A 138 -15.08 36.91 5.47
N HIS A 139 -15.94 36.20 6.21
CA HIS A 139 -15.82 36.09 7.66
C HIS A 139 -14.58 35.30 8.06
N THR A 140 -14.32 34.19 7.39
CA THR A 140 -13.14 33.36 7.62
C THR A 140 -11.86 34.11 7.24
N ALA A 141 -11.87 34.84 6.12
CA ALA A 141 -10.76 35.67 5.68
C ALA A 141 -10.46 36.83 6.65
N LEU A 142 -11.48 37.54 7.14
CA LEU A 142 -11.33 38.60 8.15
C LEU A 142 -10.77 38.05 9.46
N TYR A 143 -11.32 36.93 9.95
CA TYR A 143 -10.83 36.27 11.17
C TYR A 143 -9.34 35.89 11.06
N PHE A 144 -8.94 35.31 9.93
CA PHE A 144 -7.55 34.94 9.69
C PHE A 144 -6.64 36.17 9.53
N ASN A 145 -7.14 37.21 8.86
CA ASN A 145 -6.43 38.47 8.71
C ASN A 145 -6.20 39.16 10.07
N GLU A 146 -7.19 39.20 10.95
CA GLU A 146 -7.08 39.78 12.29
C GLU A 146 -6.05 39.05 13.17
N LEU A 147 -5.99 37.72 13.06
CA LEU A 147 -5.10 36.92 13.91
C LEU A 147 -3.66 36.81 13.39
N TYR A 148 -3.46 36.76 12.08
CA TYR A 148 -2.17 36.36 11.50
C TYR A 148 -1.58 37.35 10.49
N VAL A 149 -2.40 37.92 9.60
CA VAL A 149 -1.89 38.63 8.42
C VAL A 149 -1.79 40.14 8.65
N THR A 150 -2.76 40.71 9.36
CA THR A 150 -2.83 42.12 9.76
C THR A 150 -2.79 43.11 8.58
N THR A 151 -3.36 42.74 7.43
CA THR A 151 -3.47 43.63 6.25
C THR A 151 -4.68 44.55 6.34
N GLU A 152 -4.61 45.71 5.67
CA GLU A 152 -5.72 46.65 5.58
C GLU A 152 -6.92 46.00 4.87
N VAL A 153 -8.08 46.13 5.49
CA VAL A 153 -9.34 45.61 4.94
C VAL A 153 -9.88 46.65 3.95
N PRO A 154 -10.15 46.28 2.68
CA PRO A 154 -10.71 47.19 1.69
C PRO A 154 -12.11 47.66 2.10
N PRO A 155 -12.60 48.76 1.50
CA PRO A 155 -13.96 49.24 1.78
C PRO A 155 -15.00 48.16 1.44
N PRO A 156 -16.16 48.16 2.13
CA PRO A 156 -17.17 47.11 1.97
C PRO A 156 -17.75 47.02 0.54
N GLU A 157 -17.65 48.09 -0.24
CA GLU A 157 -18.07 48.13 -1.65
C GLU A 157 -17.23 47.20 -2.54
N ASP A 158 -15.98 46.89 -2.15
CA ASP A 158 -15.06 46.01 -2.88
C ASP A 158 -15.06 44.57 -2.32
N LEU A 159 -16.05 44.20 -1.49
CA LEU A 159 -16.13 42.89 -0.83
C LEU A 159 -17.52 42.23 -0.97
N GLU A 160 -18.32 42.65 -1.96
CA GLU A 160 -19.70 42.19 -2.14
C GLU A 160 -19.77 40.75 -2.66
N THR A 161 -18.80 40.35 -3.48
CA THR A 161 -18.75 39.01 -4.07
C THR A 161 -17.59 38.19 -3.52
N TRP A 162 -17.81 36.88 -3.39
CA TRP A 162 -16.76 35.91 -3.04
C TRP A 162 -15.51 35.98 -3.93
N LEU A 163 -15.63 36.40 -5.19
CA LEU A 163 -14.49 36.60 -6.09
C LEU A 163 -13.69 37.87 -5.75
N GLU A 164 -14.36 38.94 -5.32
CA GLU A 164 -13.69 40.15 -4.83
C GLU A 164 -12.99 39.88 -3.50
N VAL A 165 -13.64 39.14 -2.58
CA VAL A 165 -13.00 38.62 -1.36
C VAL A 165 -11.78 37.77 -1.71
N GLY A 166 -11.88 36.88 -2.70
CA GLY A 166 -10.77 36.11 -3.24
C GLY A 166 -9.65 37.00 -3.78
N SER A 167 -10.00 38.06 -4.53
CA SER A 167 -9.02 39.01 -5.08
C SER A 167 -8.25 39.76 -3.99
N TRP A 168 -8.91 40.09 -2.88
CA TRP A 168 -8.28 40.68 -1.72
C TRP A 168 -7.37 39.69 -0.99
N THR A 169 -7.87 38.48 -0.71
CA THR A 169 -7.10 37.45 0.00
C THR A 169 -5.87 36.99 -0.79
N TRP A 170 -5.93 36.95 -2.13
CA TRP A 170 -4.77 36.65 -2.99
C TRP A 170 -3.66 37.70 -2.99
N ASN A 171 -3.85 38.85 -2.34
CA ASN A 171 -2.75 39.79 -2.14
C ASN A 171 -1.75 39.29 -1.09
N TRP A 172 -2.19 38.40 -0.20
CA TRP A 172 -1.37 37.88 0.91
C TRP A 172 -1.39 36.34 1.02
N MET A 173 -2.34 35.67 0.39
CA MET A 173 -2.28 34.24 0.02
C MET A 173 -1.76 34.14 -1.41
N GLU A 174 -1.02 33.08 -1.76
CA GLU A 174 -0.56 32.92 -3.14
C GLU A 174 -1.73 32.97 -4.15
N PRO A 175 -1.50 33.42 -5.40
CA PRO A 175 -2.54 33.62 -6.43
C PRO A 175 -3.48 32.40 -6.62
N PRO A 176 -4.63 32.52 -7.31
CA PRO A 176 -5.60 31.42 -7.47
C PRO A 176 -5.00 30.13 -8.05
N LEU A 177 -3.95 30.28 -8.88
CA LEU A 177 -3.17 29.16 -9.40
C LEU A 177 -2.43 28.40 -8.28
N GLY A 178 -1.97 29.10 -7.24
CA GLY A 178 -1.43 28.55 -5.99
C GLY A 178 -2.47 27.79 -5.18
N GLN A 179 -3.71 28.28 -5.05
CA GLN A 179 -4.78 27.58 -4.31
C GLN A 179 -5.14 26.22 -4.95
N LEU A 180 -5.36 26.19 -6.27
CA LEU A 180 -5.59 24.93 -6.98
C LEU A 180 -4.36 24.00 -6.92
N SER A 181 -3.15 24.56 -7.03
CA SER A 181 -1.92 23.79 -6.90
C SER A 181 -1.76 23.20 -5.51
N PHE A 182 -2.14 23.93 -4.45
CA PHE A 182 -2.10 23.46 -3.06
C PHE A 182 -3.06 22.28 -2.85
N VAL A 183 -4.28 22.37 -3.35
CA VAL A 183 -5.24 21.26 -3.30
C VAL A 183 -4.70 20.03 -4.03
N LEU A 184 -4.16 20.22 -5.24
CA LEU A 184 -3.54 19.14 -5.99
C LEU A 184 -2.32 18.56 -5.27
N LEU A 185 -1.52 19.38 -4.59
CA LEU A 185 -0.41 18.94 -3.74
C LEU A 185 -0.90 18.15 -2.54
N CYS A 186 -1.98 18.56 -1.87
CA CYS A 186 -2.59 17.80 -0.77
C CYS A 186 -3.13 16.44 -1.25
N LEU A 187 -3.72 16.39 -2.45
CA LEU A 187 -4.17 15.14 -3.06
C LEU A 187 -2.98 14.27 -3.50
N GLN A 188 -1.94 14.86 -4.09
CA GLN A 188 -0.70 14.16 -4.42
C GLN A 188 0.01 13.66 -3.17
N TYR A 189 0.02 14.43 -2.09
CA TYR A 189 0.56 14.02 -0.79
C TYR A 189 -0.27 12.88 -0.21
N SER A 190 -1.60 12.96 -0.23
CA SER A 190 -2.48 11.89 0.23
C SER A 190 -2.22 10.61 -0.57
N ARG A 191 -2.16 10.74 -1.90
CA ARG A 191 -1.79 9.65 -2.80
C ARG A 191 -0.37 9.16 -2.51
N ALA A 192 0.60 10.03 -2.27
CA ALA A 192 1.97 9.64 -1.95
C ALA A 192 2.09 9.02 -0.56
N GLN A 193 1.24 9.36 0.40
CA GLN A 193 1.12 8.63 1.67
C GLN A 193 0.52 7.25 1.41
N MET A 194 -0.43 7.12 0.47
CA MET A 194 -0.96 5.83 0.03
C MET A 194 0.04 5.01 -0.80
N ASP A 195 0.83 5.65 -1.67
CA ASP A 195 1.80 5.02 -2.57
C ASP A 195 3.15 4.79 -1.85
N ASN A 196 3.49 5.57 -0.82
CA ASN A 196 4.56 5.23 0.13
C ASN A 196 4.20 3.99 0.96
N MET A 197 2.93 3.56 0.95
CA MET A 197 2.58 2.20 1.35
C MET A 197 3.10 1.13 0.36
N ASN A 198 3.74 1.54 -0.75
CA ASN A 198 4.35 0.73 -1.81
C ASN A 198 5.89 0.91 -1.94
N ILE A 199 6.59 1.20 -0.84
CA ILE A 199 8.03 0.94 -0.67
C ILE A 199 8.15 -0.33 0.18
N LYS A 200 9.06 -1.27 -0.12
CA LYS A 200 9.29 -2.48 0.69
C LYS A 200 9.49 -2.11 2.19
N PRO A 201 8.72 -2.70 3.13
CA PRO A 201 7.67 -1.91 3.80
C PRO A 201 7.70 -1.90 5.34
N TYR A 202 7.27 -0.78 5.94
CA TYR A 202 6.71 -0.71 7.29
C TYR A 202 5.53 -1.69 7.45
N THR A 203 4.81 -2.03 6.37
CA THR A 203 3.84 -3.14 6.32
C THR A 203 4.48 -4.50 6.57
N GLN A 204 5.72 -4.75 6.12
CA GLN A 204 6.42 -5.99 6.46
C GLN A 204 6.92 -5.95 7.89
N TRP A 205 7.45 -4.81 8.35
CA TRP A 205 7.73 -4.61 9.77
C TRP A 205 6.48 -4.80 10.64
N LEU A 206 5.31 -4.32 10.20
CA LEU A 206 4.05 -4.46 10.90
C LEU A 206 3.51 -5.89 10.81
N LYS A 207 3.62 -6.54 9.65
CA LYS A 207 3.30 -7.96 9.45
C LYS A 207 4.19 -8.83 10.34
N ASP A 208 5.48 -8.54 10.41
CA ASP A 208 6.46 -9.24 11.23
C ASP A 208 6.24 -8.93 12.72
N SER A 209 5.99 -7.68 13.10
CA SER A 209 5.67 -7.29 14.47
C SER A 209 4.36 -7.95 14.94
N ARG A 210 3.35 -7.99 14.07
CA ARG A 210 2.07 -8.69 14.31
C ARG A 210 2.29 -10.20 14.43
N ALA A 211 3.04 -10.79 13.50
CA ALA A 211 3.39 -12.20 13.48
C ALA A 211 4.11 -12.60 14.77
N HIS A 212 5.14 -11.85 15.18
CA HIS A 212 5.86 -12.08 16.43
C HIS A 212 4.97 -11.87 17.67
N ARG A 213 4.14 -10.83 17.70
CA ARG A 213 3.18 -10.61 18.80
C ARG A 213 2.19 -11.77 18.91
N LEU A 214 1.68 -12.26 17.79
CA LEU A 214 0.76 -13.39 17.76
C LEU A 214 1.43 -14.68 18.23
N ALA A 215 2.64 -14.97 17.72
CA ALA A 215 3.44 -16.11 18.17
C ALA A 215 3.75 -16.05 19.68
N ASN A 216 4.04 -14.86 20.22
CA ASN A 216 4.28 -14.66 21.66
C ASN A 216 3.02 -14.86 22.52
N ASN A 217 1.83 -14.57 21.98
CA ASN A 217 0.56 -14.77 22.68
C ASN A 217 0.11 -16.24 22.68
N PHE A 218 0.55 -17.03 21.71
CA PHE A 218 0.19 -18.44 21.55
C PHE A 218 1.43 -19.34 21.46
N PRO A 219 2.25 -19.43 22.53
CA PRO A 219 3.53 -20.15 22.51
C PRO A 219 3.39 -21.68 22.41
N GLN A 220 2.18 -22.23 22.61
CA GLN A 220 1.92 -23.66 22.52
C GLN A 220 1.94 -24.21 21.08
N TYR A 221 1.70 -23.35 20.07
CA TYR A 221 1.68 -23.76 18.66
C TYR A 221 3.02 -23.47 17.99
N ASN A 222 3.28 -24.13 16.85
CA ASN A 222 4.46 -23.82 16.04
C ASN A 222 4.49 -22.35 15.61
N SER A 223 5.47 -21.61 16.12
CA SER A 223 5.63 -20.17 15.87
C SER A 223 5.68 -19.85 14.38
N LYS A 224 6.34 -20.67 13.56
CA LYS A 224 6.45 -20.44 12.11
C LYS A 224 5.10 -20.53 11.42
N ILE A 225 4.25 -21.50 11.79
CA ILE A 225 2.90 -21.65 11.22
C ILE A 225 2.04 -20.44 11.57
N ILE A 226 2.08 -20.00 12.84
CA ILE A 226 1.36 -18.82 13.31
C ILE A 226 1.86 -17.54 12.63
N GLU A 227 3.17 -17.38 12.46
CA GLU A 227 3.75 -16.24 11.76
C GLU A 227 3.39 -16.21 10.28
N ASP A 228 3.45 -17.34 9.59
CA ASP A 228 3.09 -17.46 8.16
C ASP A 228 1.61 -17.09 7.96
N PHE A 229 0.73 -17.58 8.83
CA PHE A 229 -0.69 -17.17 8.84
C PHE A 229 -0.87 -15.68 9.07
N ALA A 230 -0.21 -15.12 10.08
CA ALA A 230 -0.27 -13.69 10.37
C ALA A 230 0.29 -12.84 9.21
N ARG A 231 1.23 -13.35 8.39
CA ARG A 231 1.75 -12.64 7.21
C ARG A 231 0.82 -12.73 6.00
N ALA A 232 0.13 -13.87 5.83
CA ALA A 232 -0.79 -14.14 4.73
C ALA A 232 -2.14 -13.41 4.89
N ASP A 233 -2.57 -13.11 6.11
CA ASP A 233 -3.80 -12.35 6.40
C ASP A 233 -3.75 -10.94 5.80
N PHE A 234 -4.40 -10.79 4.63
CA PHE A 234 -4.56 -9.56 3.86
C PHE A 234 -5.80 -8.81 4.34
N LEU A 235 -5.61 -7.57 4.77
CA LEU A 235 -6.57 -6.87 5.62
C LEU A 235 -7.64 -6.06 4.91
N LEU A 236 -7.63 -6.05 3.59
CA LEU A 236 -8.44 -5.09 2.81
C LEU A 236 -9.67 -5.71 2.13
N ASP A 237 -9.88 -7.03 2.22
CA ASP A 237 -10.97 -7.73 1.52
C ASP A 237 -12.05 -8.33 2.45
N ARG A 238 -12.22 -7.80 3.68
CA ARG A 238 -13.13 -8.38 4.69
C ARG A 238 -14.30 -7.49 5.14
N ASP A 239 -14.69 -6.51 4.33
CA ASP A 239 -15.92 -5.73 4.50
C ASP A 239 -16.94 -6.03 3.39
#